data_AF-A0A3Q9VVM0-F1
#
_entry.id   AF-A0A3Q9VVM0-F1
#
_cell.length_a   1.000
_cell.length_b   1.000
_cell.length_c   1.000
_cell.angle_alpha   90.00
_cell.angle_beta   90.00
_cell.angle_gamma   90.00
#
_symmetry.space_group_name_H-M   'P 1'
#
loop_
_entity.id
_entity.type
_entity.pdbx_description
1 polymer ?
#
loop_
_entity_poly.entity_id
_entity_poly.type
_entity_poly.pdbx_seq_one_letter_code
_entity_poly.pdbx_strand_id
1 'polypeptide(L)'
;KNASYAKEDLKAVANVQPLALPLTLNHLNAKNNMPIYHLPGEDFEEYYTTIDLMYHRLDLLAGRDASNLCRYFRQIATFEAATLFLSSLAFESPFTFLHNNRMSSAQSQLHTVESIMAYLKDSTGLLANPGLRPQIRQEVNALYNAMQHLKKRHQDARGSLKHYIIRRYIASVNGVLQVFPGCLLNNNYDPSQRLWYRKALQHPGKIITTEPYLDAAGSGYIITIAHTVFEGKSNALHSIERDQPVAIVALDLPYAYFYKMILDSTPLCQMHNIKCLLFENEGYLIAHPSMLEPKSSLRNQRRPHEHLTHKESYLANDILNHKNLVRKLACANYQNRTLQRFYVFNTSLNEILTNVVHGERTKYAIALLKGSNIFAAVLNSTCDGGAFCPCSTIDRQCLNCKRMDQADCECPCECPMPLMQSLEEDEANSNKEHLSYLNITQQF
;
A
#
# COMPACT_ATOMS: atom_id res chain seq x y z
N LYS A 1 -54.13 -36.52 24.73
CA LYS A 1 -54.12 -37.47 25.88
C LYS A 1 -52.80 -38.24 25.84
N ASN A 2 -52.27 -38.62 27.01
CA ASN A 2 -51.04 -39.38 27.24
C ASN A 2 -49.69 -38.69 26.91
N ALA A 3 -49.06 -38.14 27.95
CA ALA A 3 -47.69 -38.49 28.35
C ALA A 3 -47.45 -37.98 29.79
N SER A 4 -47.65 -38.90 30.74
CA SER A 4 -46.92 -39.09 32.01
C SER A 4 -45.92 -38.01 32.48
N TYR A 5 -46.21 -37.41 33.63
CA TYR A 5 -45.23 -36.73 34.47
C TYR A 5 -44.28 -37.75 35.14
N ALA A 6 -42.99 -37.45 35.15
CA ALA A 6 -42.01 -38.05 36.06
C ALA A 6 -41.36 -36.94 36.91
N LYS A 7 -41.33 -37.13 38.23
CA LYS A 7 -40.51 -36.37 39.17
C LYS A 7 -39.22 -37.15 39.39
N GLU A 8 -38.07 -36.51 39.28
CA GLU A 8 -36.82 -37.00 39.86
C GLU A 8 -36.11 -35.89 40.64
N ASP A 9 -35.33 -36.29 41.63
CA ASP A 9 -34.95 -35.45 42.76
C ASP A 9 -33.80 -34.47 42.51
N LEU A 10 -33.91 -33.30 43.14
CA LEU A 10 -32.86 -32.30 43.25
C LEU A 10 -31.71 -32.81 44.14
N LYS A 11 -30.65 -33.34 43.53
CA LYS A 11 -29.33 -33.44 44.19
C LYS A 11 -28.52 -32.18 43.91
N ALA A 12 -28.12 -31.50 44.99
CA ALA A 12 -27.24 -30.34 44.90
C ALA A 12 -25.86 -30.75 44.40
N VAL A 13 -25.46 -30.24 43.23
CA VAL A 13 -24.08 -30.34 42.73
C VAL A 13 -23.31 -29.10 43.20
N ALA A 14 -22.13 -29.32 43.76
CA ALA A 14 -21.33 -28.26 44.37
C ALA A 14 -20.89 -27.19 43.35
N ASN A 15 -20.95 -25.92 43.77
CA ASN A 15 -20.39 -24.79 43.03
C ASN A 15 -18.86 -24.92 42.95
N VAL A 16 -18.35 -25.39 41.82
CA VAL A 16 -16.92 -25.29 41.49
C VAL A 16 -16.71 -23.95 40.78
N GLN A 17 -16.17 -22.96 41.49
CA GLN A 17 -15.67 -21.73 40.89
C GLN A 17 -14.56 -22.09 39.88
N PRO A 18 -14.53 -21.51 38.67
CA PRO A 18 -13.37 -21.67 37.81
C PRO A 18 -12.16 -21.01 38.47
N LEU A 19 -11.14 -21.80 38.79
CA LEU A 19 -9.87 -21.27 39.28
C LEU A 19 -9.32 -20.26 38.28
N ALA A 20 -8.86 -19.11 38.80
CA ALA A 20 -8.16 -18.12 37.98
C ALA A 20 -6.93 -18.75 37.35
N LEU A 21 -6.92 -18.84 36.01
CA LEU A 21 -5.73 -19.22 35.26
C LEU A 21 -4.65 -18.17 35.53
N PRO A 22 -3.46 -18.55 36.05
CA PRO A 22 -2.40 -17.59 36.26
C PRO A 22 -1.91 -17.08 34.90
N LEU A 23 -1.86 -15.76 34.74
CA LEU A 23 -1.20 -15.10 33.62
C LEU A 23 0.32 -15.22 33.77
N THR A 24 0.84 -16.44 33.65
CA THR A 24 2.26 -16.66 33.41
C THR A 24 2.55 -16.23 31.98
N LEU A 25 2.89 -14.95 31.80
CA LEU A 25 3.68 -14.54 30.65
C LEU A 25 4.94 -15.43 30.66
N ASN A 26 5.03 -16.36 29.71
CA ASN A 26 6.29 -17.00 29.43
C ASN A 26 7.23 -15.90 28.95
N HIS A 27 8.13 -15.45 29.83
CA HIS A 27 9.25 -14.60 29.45
C HIS A 27 9.95 -15.28 28.28
N LEU A 28 9.78 -14.71 27.08
CA LEU A 28 10.59 -15.07 25.93
C LEU A 28 12.03 -14.73 26.30
N ASN A 29 12.77 -15.79 26.65
CA ASN A 29 14.10 -15.69 27.20
C ASN A 29 14.99 -15.04 26.14
N ALA A 30 15.45 -13.82 26.40
CA ALA A 30 16.21 -12.99 25.47
C ALA A 30 17.65 -13.50 25.32
N LYS A 31 17.79 -14.74 24.84
CA LYS A 31 19.06 -15.28 24.34
C LYS A 31 19.22 -14.84 22.91
N ASN A 32 20.13 -13.87 22.72
CA ASN A 32 20.64 -13.46 21.41
C ASN A 32 21.37 -14.62 20.72
N ASN A 33 20.61 -15.56 20.16
CA ASN A 33 21.08 -16.47 19.12
C ASN A 33 20.60 -15.93 17.77
N MET A 34 21.19 -14.81 17.33
CA MET A 34 21.28 -14.59 15.89
C MET A 34 22.03 -15.81 15.32
N PRO A 35 21.52 -16.48 14.28
CA PRO A 35 22.36 -17.33 13.48
C PRO A 35 23.42 -16.42 12.86
N ILE A 36 24.64 -16.48 13.39
CA ILE A 36 25.81 -15.98 12.68
C ILE A 36 25.94 -16.89 11.47
N TYR A 37 25.36 -16.45 10.35
CA TYR A 37 25.72 -16.98 9.05
C TYR A 37 27.18 -16.63 8.85
N HIS A 38 28.07 -17.58 9.16
CA HIS A 38 29.41 -17.57 8.57
C HIS A 38 29.19 -17.49 7.06
N LEU A 39 29.55 -16.35 6.45
CA LEU A 39 29.89 -16.37 5.04
C LEU A 39 31.11 -17.29 4.91
N PRO A 40 31.04 -18.38 4.12
CA PRO A 40 32.24 -18.90 3.50
C PRO A 40 32.80 -17.75 2.65
N GLY A 41 34.09 -17.48 2.80
CA GLY A 41 34.74 -16.41 2.05
C GLY A 41 34.73 -16.67 0.55
N GLU A 42 34.71 -15.57 -0.20
CA GLU A 42 35.32 -15.41 -1.52
C GLU A 42 35.21 -16.59 -2.50
N ASP A 43 34.11 -16.61 -3.25
CA ASP A 43 34.19 -16.78 -4.71
C ASP A 43 33.50 -15.57 -5.36
N PHE A 44 34.26 -14.48 -5.53
CA PHE A 44 33.91 -13.44 -6.49
C PHE A 44 34.25 -13.94 -7.90
N GLU A 45 33.61 -15.03 -8.33
CA GLU A 45 33.61 -15.36 -9.76
C GLU A 45 32.88 -14.24 -10.50
N GLU A 46 33.63 -13.59 -11.39
CA GLU A 46 33.17 -12.51 -12.26
C GLU A 46 32.22 -13.07 -13.32
N TYR A 47 31.02 -13.46 -12.88
CA TYR A 47 29.95 -13.95 -13.72
C TYR A 47 29.48 -12.81 -14.62
N TYR A 48 30.05 -12.75 -15.83
CA TYR A 48 29.50 -12.07 -17.00
C TYR A 48 28.17 -12.73 -17.42
N THR A 49 27.18 -12.71 -16.53
CA THR A 49 25.81 -13.11 -16.83
C THR A 49 25.23 -12.12 -17.82
N THR A 50 24.98 -12.60 -19.03
CA THR A 50 24.12 -11.89 -19.98
C THR A 50 22.78 -11.60 -19.29
N ILE A 51 22.34 -10.34 -19.35
CA ILE A 51 21.19 -9.88 -18.59
C ILE A 51 19.91 -10.58 -19.09
N ASP A 52 19.36 -11.49 -18.28
CA ASP A 52 18.09 -12.18 -18.51
C ASP A 52 16.91 -11.28 -18.10
N LEU A 53 16.74 -10.21 -18.88
CA LEU A 53 15.56 -9.35 -18.86
C LEU A 53 14.84 -9.42 -20.21
N MET A 54 13.51 -9.44 -20.14
CA MET A 54 12.60 -9.22 -21.26
C MET A 54 12.03 -7.80 -21.16
N TYR A 55 11.69 -7.16 -22.27
CA TYR A 55 10.98 -5.88 -22.22
C TYR A 55 9.51 -6.09 -21.85
N HIS A 56 8.88 -5.16 -21.14
CA HIS A 56 7.50 -5.32 -20.63
C HIS A 56 6.44 -5.56 -21.73
N ARG A 57 6.72 -5.24 -22.99
CA ARG A 57 5.84 -5.47 -24.13
C ARG A 57 5.90 -6.90 -24.65
N LEU A 58 5.52 -7.82 -23.77
CA LEU A 58 5.42 -9.26 -24.07
C LEU A 58 4.47 -9.57 -25.23
N ASP A 59 3.51 -8.67 -25.50
CA ASP A 59 2.60 -8.73 -26.66
C ASP A 59 3.32 -8.59 -28.01
N LEU A 60 4.46 -7.87 -28.07
CA LEU A 60 5.26 -7.74 -29.29
C LEU A 60 6.09 -9.00 -29.59
N LEU A 61 6.28 -9.88 -28.60
CA LEU A 61 7.10 -11.10 -28.72
C LEU A 61 6.30 -12.34 -29.13
N ALA A 62 4.97 -12.22 -29.24
CA ALA A 62 4.00 -13.32 -29.35
C ALA A 62 4.06 -14.17 -30.65
N GLY A 63 5.11 -14.01 -31.47
CA GLY A 63 5.35 -14.81 -32.68
C GLY A 63 6.75 -15.45 -32.80
N ARG A 64 7.71 -15.14 -31.91
CA ARG A 64 9.07 -15.71 -31.93
C ARG A 64 9.40 -16.52 -30.67
N ASP A 65 9.14 -15.96 -29.50
CA ASP A 65 9.47 -16.57 -28.19
C ASP A 65 8.21 -16.99 -27.40
N ALA A 66 7.15 -17.36 -28.11
CA ALA A 66 5.82 -17.57 -27.53
C ALA A 66 5.72 -18.78 -26.57
N SER A 67 6.68 -19.71 -26.59
CA SER A 67 6.73 -20.88 -25.70
C SER A 67 6.87 -20.50 -24.21
N ASN A 68 7.45 -19.33 -23.93
CA ASN A 68 7.85 -18.91 -22.59
C ASN A 68 6.84 -17.91 -21.99
N LEU A 69 5.72 -17.68 -22.69
CA LEU A 69 4.63 -16.79 -22.30
C LEU A 69 3.43 -17.59 -21.79
N CYS A 70 2.81 -17.09 -20.73
CA CYS A 70 1.62 -17.67 -20.10
C CYS A 70 0.53 -16.61 -19.87
N ARG A 71 -0.63 -17.04 -19.37
CA ARG A 71 -1.66 -16.14 -18.84
C ARG A 71 -1.69 -16.17 -17.32
N TYR A 72 -1.29 -15.06 -16.68
CA TYR A 72 -1.39 -14.88 -15.23
C TYR A 72 -2.40 -13.76 -14.94
N PHE A 73 -3.39 -14.02 -14.09
CA PHE A 73 -4.53 -13.12 -13.86
C PHE A 73 -5.19 -12.57 -15.15
N ARG A 74 -5.29 -13.42 -16.18
CA ARG A 74 -5.81 -13.10 -17.54
C ARG A 74 -4.94 -12.11 -18.36
N GLN A 75 -3.77 -11.71 -17.88
CA GLN A 75 -2.79 -10.91 -18.62
C GLN A 75 -1.63 -11.77 -19.16
N ILE A 76 -0.94 -11.27 -20.20
CA ILE A 76 0.29 -11.89 -20.71
C ILE A 76 1.40 -11.72 -19.67
N ALA A 77 2.04 -12.83 -19.31
CA ALA A 77 3.08 -12.88 -18.30
C ALA A 77 4.12 -13.95 -18.64
N THR A 78 5.24 -13.97 -17.92
CA THR A 78 6.23 -15.06 -17.93
C THR A 78 6.74 -15.32 -16.52
N PHE A 79 7.00 -16.58 -16.20
CA PHE A 79 7.62 -16.99 -14.93
C PHE A 79 9.12 -17.30 -15.07
N GLU A 80 9.67 -17.17 -16.28
CA GLU A 80 11.08 -17.46 -16.56
C GLU A 80 11.97 -16.27 -16.26
N ALA A 81 11.64 -15.10 -16.82
CA ALA A 81 12.42 -13.87 -16.72
C ALA A 81 11.66 -12.75 -16.00
N ALA A 82 12.39 -11.72 -15.56
CA ALA A 82 11.80 -10.47 -15.09
C ALA A 82 11.58 -9.51 -16.27
N THR A 83 10.52 -8.71 -16.23
CA THR A 83 10.26 -7.68 -17.25
C THR A 83 10.82 -6.33 -16.86
N LEU A 84 11.55 -5.71 -17.78
CA LEU A 84 12.03 -4.34 -17.73
C LEU A 84 10.98 -3.37 -18.32
N PHE A 85 10.67 -2.32 -17.56
CA PHE A 85 9.92 -1.15 -17.99
C PHE A 85 10.81 0.09 -17.86
N LEU A 86 10.83 0.93 -18.88
CA LEU A 86 11.51 2.23 -18.88
C LEU A 86 10.47 3.34 -19.03
N SER A 87 10.29 4.13 -17.97
CA SER A 87 9.45 5.33 -18.04
C SER A 87 10.12 6.42 -18.88
N SER A 88 9.37 7.48 -19.22
CA SER A 88 9.89 8.63 -19.95
C SER A 88 11.08 9.33 -19.27
N LEU A 89 11.23 9.20 -17.95
CA LEU A 89 12.37 9.73 -17.18
C LEU A 89 13.71 9.05 -17.54
N ALA A 90 13.69 7.85 -18.11
CA ALA A 90 14.90 7.13 -18.52
C ALA A 90 15.52 7.66 -19.83
N PHE A 91 14.86 8.59 -20.52
CA PHE A 91 15.27 9.09 -21.83
C PHE A 91 15.79 10.54 -21.75
N GLU A 92 16.68 10.90 -22.67
CA GLU A 92 17.19 12.28 -22.79
C GLU A 92 16.09 13.24 -23.24
N SER A 93 15.19 12.79 -24.13
CA SER A 93 13.95 13.50 -24.48
C SER A 93 12.70 12.72 -24.06
N PRO A 94 12.20 12.92 -22.82
CA PRO A 94 10.99 12.27 -22.32
C PRO A 94 9.75 12.50 -23.20
N PHE A 95 9.59 13.70 -23.77
CA PHE A 95 8.44 14.04 -24.61
C PHE A 95 8.49 13.33 -25.97
N THR A 96 9.65 13.32 -26.64
CA THR A 96 9.83 12.62 -27.92
C THR A 96 9.59 11.12 -27.75
N PHE A 97 10.10 10.51 -26.67
CA PHE A 97 9.82 9.10 -26.37
C PHE A 97 8.32 8.82 -26.21
N LEU A 98 7.60 9.62 -25.41
CA LEU A 98 6.15 9.47 -25.22
C LEU A 98 5.35 9.67 -26.50
N HIS A 99 5.74 10.63 -27.35
CA HIS A 99 5.10 10.88 -28.63
C HIS A 99 5.30 9.68 -29.58
N ASN A 100 6.55 9.23 -29.76
CA ASN A 100 6.87 8.11 -30.64
C ASN A 100 6.19 6.82 -30.18
N ASN A 101 6.22 6.50 -28.88
CA ASN A 101 5.57 5.31 -28.33
C ASN A 101 4.02 5.32 -28.49
N ARG A 102 3.41 6.48 -28.70
CA ARG A 102 1.97 6.62 -29.01
C ARG A 102 1.65 6.57 -30.50
N MET A 103 2.56 7.03 -31.37
CA MET A 103 2.33 7.16 -32.82
C MET A 103 2.93 6.02 -33.65
N SER A 104 3.97 5.33 -33.16
CA SER A 104 4.63 4.23 -33.87
C SER A 104 3.75 3.00 -34.03
N SER A 105 3.85 2.35 -35.19
CA SER A 105 3.31 1.01 -35.42
C SER A 105 3.99 -0.04 -34.52
N ALA A 106 3.34 -1.20 -34.33
CA ALA A 106 3.90 -2.30 -33.54
C ALA A 106 5.30 -2.74 -34.02
N GLN A 107 5.55 -2.73 -35.33
CA GLN A 107 6.87 -3.05 -35.91
C GLN A 107 7.95 -2.02 -35.56
N SER A 108 7.61 -0.71 -35.59
CA SER A 108 8.53 0.36 -35.19
C SER A 108 8.81 0.33 -33.67
N GLN A 109 7.81 0.03 -32.86
CA GLN A 109 7.97 -0.19 -31.42
C GLN A 109 8.89 -1.39 -31.15
N LEU A 110 8.69 -2.50 -31.85
CA LEU A 110 9.51 -3.71 -31.73
C LEU A 110 10.98 -3.43 -32.05
N HIS A 111 11.30 -2.76 -33.16
CA HIS A 111 12.69 -2.39 -33.49
C HIS A 111 13.33 -1.43 -32.47
N THR A 112 12.54 -0.51 -31.90
CA THR A 112 13.01 0.38 -30.83
C THR A 112 13.34 -0.41 -29.57
N VAL A 113 12.50 -1.39 -29.22
CA VAL A 113 12.72 -2.31 -28.10
C VAL A 113 13.94 -3.21 -28.35
N GLU A 114 14.11 -3.77 -29.56
CA GLU A 114 15.30 -4.55 -29.94
C GLU A 114 16.57 -3.73 -29.76
N SER A 115 16.59 -2.48 -30.23
CA SER A 115 17.74 -1.57 -30.08
C SER A 115 18.06 -1.23 -28.61
N ILE A 116 17.04 -0.91 -27.80
CA ILE A 116 17.19 -0.67 -26.36
C ILE A 116 17.74 -1.92 -25.64
N MET A 117 17.15 -3.09 -25.88
CA MET A 117 17.56 -4.32 -25.22
C MET A 117 18.95 -4.77 -25.66
N ALA A 118 19.33 -4.55 -26.93
CA ALA A 118 20.69 -4.81 -27.40
C ALA A 118 21.71 -3.90 -26.69
N TYR A 119 21.47 -2.59 -26.63
CA TYR A 119 22.35 -1.64 -25.94
C TYR A 119 22.52 -1.94 -24.45
N LEU A 120 21.44 -2.38 -23.78
CA LEU A 120 21.49 -2.74 -22.36
C LEU A 120 22.20 -4.07 -22.11
N LYS A 121 22.04 -5.07 -23.00
CA LYS A 121 22.68 -6.39 -22.89
C LYS A 121 24.13 -6.43 -23.39
N ASP A 122 24.55 -5.43 -24.14
CA ASP A 122 25.92 -5.29 -24.63
C ASP A 122 26.93 -5.24 -23.46
N SER A 123 27.98 -6.04 -23.55
CA SER A 123 29.14 -6.01 -22.64
C SER A 123 30.38 -5.36 -23.28
N THR A 124 30.38 -5.14 -24.59
CA THR A 124 31.52 -4.62 -25.35
C THR A 124 31.64 -3.10 -25.30
N GLY A 125 30.54 -2.40 -25.04
CA GLY A 125 30.46 -0.93 -25.08
C GLY A 125 30.38 -0.35 -26.49
N LEU A 126 30.29 -1.19 -27.53
CA LEU A 126 30.32 -0.78 -28.94
C LEU A 126 28.98 -0.30 -29.49
N LEU A 127 27.86 -0.65 -28.84
CA LEU A 127 26.54 -0.22 -29.30
C LEU A 127 26.26 1.23 -28.90
N ALA A 128 25.80 2.03 -29.87
CA ALA A 128 25.37 3.40 -29.66
C ALA A 128 24.14 3.46 -28.73
N ASN A 129 24.12 4.46 -27.85
CA ASN A 129 23.02 4.69 -26.92
C ASN A 129 21.74 5.15 -27.68
N PRO A 130 20.61 4.44 -27.58
CA PRO A 130 19.38 4.76 -28.31
C PRO A 130 18.56 5.90 -27.66
N GLY A 131 19.22 6.91 -27.09
CA GLY A 131 18.60 8.07 -26.45
C GLY A 131 18.19 7.88 -24.98
N LEU A 132 18.74 6.87 -24.30
CA LEU A 132 18.65 6.72 -22.84
C LEU A 132 19.57 7.72 -22.14
N ARG A 133 19.25 8.12 -20.91
CA ARG A 133 20.19 8.91 -20.10
C ARG A 133 21.42 8.05 -19.72
N PRO A 134 22.64 8.61 -19.65
CA PRO A 134 23.87 7.84 -19.48
C PRO A 134 23.87 6.85 -18.30
N GLN A 135 23.26 7.20 -17.17
CA GLN A 135 23.21 6.38 -15.97
C GLN A 135 22.32 5.13 -16.08
N ILE A 136 21.37 5.10 -17.02
CA ILE A 136 20.31 4.08 -17.06
C ILE A 136 20.85 2.68 -17.32
N ARG A 137 21.92 2.52 -18.12
CA ARG A 137 22.56 1.22 -18.34
C ARG A 137 23.15 0.65 -17.05
N GLN A 138 23.79 1.50 -16.22
CA GLN A 138 24.33 1.08 -14.93
C GLN A 138 23.21 0.77 -13.92
N GLU A 139 22.15 1.59 -13.89
CA GLU A 139 20.99 1.35 -13.02
C GLU A 139 20.22 0.07 -13.36
N VAL A 140 20.02 -0.23 -14.64
CA VAL A 140 19.41 -1.50 -15.08
C VAL A 140 20.21 -2.69 -14.54
N ASN A 141 21.54 -2.62 -14.60
CA ASN A 141 22.42 -3.70 -14.12
C ASN A 141 22.40 -3.82 -12.59
N ALA A 142 22.46 -2.69 -11.87
CA ALA A 142 22.36 -2.66 -10.42
C ALA A 142 21.01 -3.22 -9.90
N LEU A 143 19.90 -2.80 -10.52
CA LEU A 143 18.57 -3.32 -10.19
C LEU A 143 18.39 -4.78 -10.61
N TYR A 144 19.07 -5.24 -11.67
CA TYR A 144 19.04 -6.64 -12.09
C TYR A 144 19.63 -7.58 -11.03
N ASN A 145 20.74 -7.20 -10.41
CA ASN A 145 21.34 -7.95 -9.31
C ASN A 145 20.36 -8.07 -8.13
N ALA A 146 19.74 -6.95 -7.73
CA ALA A 146 18.68 -6.96 -6.71
C ALA A 146 17.48 -7.83 -7.14
N MET A 147 17.07 -7.78 -8.41
CA MET A 147 15.99 -8.58 -8.96
C MET A 147 16.29 -10.08 -8.94
N GLN A 148 17.54 -10.53 -9.12
CA GLN A 148 17.87 -11.96 -8.97
C GLN A 148 17.60 -12.47 -7.55
N HIS A 149 17.90 -11.66 -6.51
CA HIS A 149 17.53 -11.99 -5.14
C HIS A 149 16.00 -12.05 -4.95
N LEU A 150 15.25 -11.11 -5.55
CA LEU A 150 13.78 -11.10 -5.49
C LEU A 150 13.17 -12.31 -6.23
N LYS A 151 13.65 -12.64 -7.43
CA LYS A 151 13.27 -13.81 -8.25
C LYS A 151 13.48 -15.10 -7.46
N LYS A 152 14.69 -15.33 -6.95
CA LYS A 152 15.04 -16.48 -6.09
C LYS A 152 14.12 -16.56 -4.86
N ARG A 153 13.84 -15.43 -4.20
CA ARG A 153 12.96 -15.38 -3.01
C ARG A 153 11.47 -15.58 -3.33
N HIS A 154 11.03 -15.27 -4.54
CA HIS A 154 9.68 -15.55 -5.03
C HIS A 154 9.52 -17.05 -5.37
N GLN A 155 10.54 -17.67 -5.97
CA GLN A 155 10.49 -19.07 -6.39
C GLN A 155 10.68 -20.08 -5.23
N ASP A 156 11.39 -19.71 -4.15
CA ASP A 156 11.69 -20.60 -3.01
C ASP A 156 10.44 -21.31 -2.44
N ALA A 157 10.36 -22.62 -2.69
CA ALA A 157 9.25 -23.48 -2.29
C ALA A 157 9.08 -23.61 -0.77
N ARG A 158 10.10 -23.29 0.03
CA ARG A 158 10.07 -23.36 1.50
C ARG A 158 9.45 -22.12 2.13
N GLY A 159 9.24 -21.05 1.35
CA GLY A 159 8.69 -19.80 1.86
C GLY A 159 7.18 -19.90 2.11
N SER A 160 6.76 -19.77 3.37
CA SER A 160 5.33 -19.75 3.79
C SER A 160 4.45 -18.76 3.01
N LEU A 161 5.05 -17.67 2.52
CA LEU A 161 4.35 -16.63 1.74
C LEU A 161 4.22 -16.94 0.24
N LYS A 162 4.86 -17.99 -0.30
CA LYS A 162 5.00 -18.22 -1.76
C LYS A 162 3.68 -18.11 -2.53
N HIS A 163 2.62 -18.75 -2.02
CA HIS A 163 1.31 -18.77 -2.68
C HIS A 163 0.49 -17.48 -2.51
N TYR A 164 1.02 -16.49 -1.78
CA TYR A 164 0.35 -15.22 -1.50
C TYR A 164 1.11 -14.00 -2.05
N ILE A 165 2.33 -14.15 -2.57
CA ILE A 165 3.03 -13.08 -3.28
C ILE A 165 2.61 -13.12 -4.75
N ILE A 166 1.90 -12.09 -5.21
CA ILE A 166 1.50 -11.94 -6.62
C ILE A 166 2.74 -11.64 -7.49
N ARG A 167 3.61 -10.75 -7.00
CA ARG A 167 4.87 -10.37 -7.66
C ARG A 167 5.79 -9.62 -6.70
N ARG A 168 7.04 -9.45 -7.12
CA ARG A 168 8.07 -8.59 -6.51
C ARG A 168 8.64 -7.68 -7.58
N TYR A 169 8.98 -6.45 -7.23
CA TYR A 169 9.51 -5.48 -8.16
C TYR A 169 10.46 -4.50 -7.48
N ILE A 170 11.30 -3.87 -8.28
CA ILE A 170 12.19 -2.80 -7.85
C ILE A 170 12.18 -1.69 -8.90
N ALA A 171 12.03 -0.44 -8.46
CA ALA A 171 11.98 0.73 -9.31
C ALA A 171 13.02 1.77 -8.85
N SER A 172 13.88 2.19 -9.76
CA SER A 172 14.78 3.33 -9.58
C SER A 172 14.02 4.65 -9.53
N VAL A 173 14.62 5.69 -8.97
CA VAL A 173 14.07 7.05 -9.06
C VAL A 173 14.23 7.69 -10.45
N ASN A 174 15.08 7.14 -11.32
CA ASN A 174 15.31 7.63 -12.69
C ASN A 174 14.51 6.90 -13.77
N GLY A 175 13.57 6.02 -13.38
CA GLY A 175 12.53 5.52 -14.28
C GLY A 175 12.72 4.09 -14.82
N VAL A 176 13.76 3.37 -14.39
CA VAL A 176 13.88 1.91 -14.52
C VAL A 176 12.93 1.23 -13.54
N LEU A 177 12.13 0.26 -14.01
CA LEU A 177 11.34 -0.66 -13.20
C LEU A 177 11.57 -2.10 -13.67
N GLN A 178 11.82 -3.03 -12.75
CA GLN A 178 11.88 -4.46 -13.03
C GLN A 178 10.83 -5.21 -12.22
N VAL A 179 10.13 -6.17 -12.84
CA VAL A 179 9.02 -6.92 -12.22
C VAL A 179 9.19 -8.43 -12.43
N PHE A 180 9.00 -9.22 -11.36
CA PHE A 180 8.96 -10.68 -11.40
C PHE A 180 7.76 -11.26 -10.60
N PRO A 181 6.95 -12.18 -11.15
CA PRO A 181 6.97 -12.71 -12.52
C PRO A 181 6.81 -11.59 -13.56
N GLY A 182 7.44 -11.77 -14.73
CA GLY A 182 7.40 -10.79 -15.80
C GLY A 182 5.96 -10.56 -16.29
N CYS A 183 5.57 -9.31 -16.53
CA CYS A 183 4.20 -8.96 -16.87
C CYS A 183 4.09 -7.85 -17.92
N LEU A 184 2.98 -7.88 -18.67
CA LEU A 184 2.61 -6.78 -19.56
C LEU A 184 2.14 -5.55 -18.78
N LEU A 185 2.77 -4.40 -19.04
CA LEU A 185 2.36 -3.08 -18.55
C LEU A 185 1.95 -2.16 -19.71
N ASN A 186 1.02 -1.24 -19.45
CA ASN A 186 0.55 -0.23 -20.41
C ASN A 186 1.69 0.75 -20.79
N ASN A 187 1.75 1.20 -22.05
CA ASN A 187 2.75 2.18 -22.50
C ASN A 187 2.73 3.51 -21.73
N ASN A 188 1.56 3.93 -21.24
CA ASN A 188 1.40 5.14 -20.42
C ASN A 188 1.51 4.86 -18.90
N TYR A 189 2.00 3.69 -18.50
CA TYR A 189 2.23 3.39 -17.08
C TYR A 189 3.33 4.29 -16.53
N ASP A 190 3.08 4.88 -15.36
CA ASP A 190 4.06 5.68 -14.64
C ASP A 190 4.20 5.15 -13.21
N PRO A 191 5.34 4.53 -12.85
CA PRO A 191 5.61 4.09 -11.49
C PRO A 191 5.49 5.23 -10.48
N SER A 192 5.90 6.45 -10.84
CA SER A 192 5.97 7.60 -9.93
C SER A 192 4.61 8.09 -9.45
N GLN A 193 3.54 7.79 -10.19
CA GLN A 193 2.15 8.14 -9.81
C GLN A 193 1.51 7.10 -8.89
N ARG A 194 2.10 5.90 -8.75
CA ARG A 194 1.53 4.81 -7.97
C ARG A 194 1.64 5.06 -6.46
N LEU A 195 0.65 4.58 -5.72
CA LEU A 195 0.51 4.74 -4.27
C LEU A 195 1.77 4.25 -3.54
N TRP A 196 2.23 3.03 -3.87
CA TRP A 196 3.40 2.40 -3.26
C TRP A 196 4.69 3.21 -3.46
N TYR A 197 4.86 3.84 -4.61
CA TYR A 197 6.03 4.65 -4.93
C TYR A 197 6.02 5.95 -4.15
N ARG A 198 4.89 6.69 -4.20
CA ARG A 198 4.73 7.98 -3.52
C ARG A 198 4.80 7.84 -2.00
N LYS A 199 4.04 6.90 -1.42
CA LYS A 199 4.03 6.68 0.04
C LYS A 199 5.39 6.18 0.56
N ALA A 200 6.13 5.37 -0.22
CA ALA A 200 7.50 4.97 0.16
C ALA A 200 8.46 6.18 0.21
N LEU A 201 8.44 7.06 -0.80
CA LEU A 201 9.29 8.26 -0.80
C LEU A 201 8.87 9.32 0.21
N GLN A 202 7.58 9.41 0.57
CA GLN A 202 7.09 10.26 1.65
C GLN A 202 7.52 9.79 3.06
N HIS A 203 7.86 8.51 3.19
CA HIS A 203 8.22 7.87 4.45
C HIS A 203 9.48 6.99 4.31
N PRO A 204 10.63 7.61 3.96
CA PRO A 204 11.88 6.89 3.74
C PRO A 204 12.29 6.11 4.99
N GLY A 205 12.87 4.93 4.77
CA GLY A 205 13.29 4.02 5.84
C GLY A 205 12.16 3.28 6.59
N LYS A 206 10.88 3.55 6.31
CA LYS A 206 9.75 2.77 6.85
C LYS A 206 9.29 1.68 5.88
N ILE A 207 8.65 0.64 6.40
CA ILE A 207 7.90 -0.35 5.61
C ILE A 207 6.51 0.22 5.37
N ILE A 208 6.16 0.45 4.11
CA ILE A 208 4.93 1.12 3.72
C ILE A 208 3.97 0.14 3.09
N THR A 209 2.77 0.06 3.65
CA THR A 209 1.66 -0.72 3.07
C THR A 209 0.60 0.23 2.53
N THR A 210 0.12 -0.04 1.32
CA THR A 210 -0.90 0.79 0.66
C THR A 210 -2.30 0.49 1.14
N GLU A 211 -3.18 1.49 1.04
CA GLU A 211 -4.61 1.28 0.94
C GLU A 211 -4.96 0.66 -0.42
N PRO A 212 -5.93 -0.26 -0.51
CA PRO A 212 -6.25 -0.88 -1.80
C PRO A 212 -4.99 -1.42 -2.50
N TYR A 213 -4.94 -1.52 -3.83
CA TYR A 213 -5.62 -0.72 -4.86
C TYR A 213 -5.87 -1.55 -6.14
N LEU A 214 -6.42 -0.96 -7.22
CA LEU A 214 -6.57 -1.68 -8.50
C LEU A 214 -5.21 -1.83 -9.21
N ASP A 215 -4.79 -3.08 -9.36
CA ASP A 215 -3.56 -3.46 -10.03
C ASP A 215 -3.48 -3.02 -11.50
N ALA A 216 -2.31 -2.50 -11.91
CA ALA A 216 -2.01 -2.13 -13.29
C ALA A 216 -1.74 -3.34 -14.20
N ALA A 217 -1.32 -4.49 -13.66
CA ALA A 217 -1.04 -5.73 -14.39
C ALA A 217 -2.15 -6.80 -14.22
N GLY A 218 -3.39 -6.40 -13.89
CA GLY A 218 -4.59 -7.22 -14.02
C GLY A 218 -4.97 -8.16 -12.86
N SER A 219 -4.22 -8.22 -11.76
CA SER A 219 -4.54 -9.06 -10.59
C SER A 219 -5.78 -8.64 -9.79
N GLY A 220 -6.49 -7.58 -10.21
CA GLY A 220 -7.66 -7.06 -9.52
C GLY A 220 -7.27 -6.15 -8.35
N TYR A 221 -7.98 -6.25 -7.22
CA TYR A 221 -7.59 -5.53 -6.02
C TYR A 221 -6.47 -6.27 -5.28
N ILE A 222 -5.36 -5.58 -5.11
CA ILE A 222 -4.16 -6.03 -4.41
C ILE A 222 -3.94 -5.16 -3.17
N ILE A 223 -2.90 -5.44 -2.39
CA ILE A 223 -2.25 -4.54 -1.44
C ILE A 223 -0.74 -4.62 -1.68
N THR A 224 -0.05 -3.48 -1.73
CA THR A 224 1.40 -3.46 -1.92
C THR A 224 2.11 -3.17 -0.60
N ILE A 225 3.19 -3.91 -0.33
CA ILE A 225 4.22 -3.53 0.66
C ILE A 225 5.42 -2.99 -0.11
N ALA A 226 5.91 -1.81 0.26
CA ALA A 226 7.04 -1.12 -0.36
C ALA A 226 8.04 -0.60 0.68
N HIS A 227 9.30 -0.44 0.29
CA HIS A 227 10.37 0.11 1.10
C HIS A 227 11.42 0.79 0.22
N THR A 228 12.00 1.89 0.72
CA THR A 228 13.07 2.64 0.05
C THR A 228 14.41 1.91 0.15
N VAL A 229 15.17 1.92 -0.94
CA VAL A 229 16.56 1.45 -1.03
C VAL A 229 17.47 2.66 -1.17
N PHE A 230 18.55 2.68 -0.39
CA PHE A 230 19.55 3.74 -0.38
C PHE A 230 20.86 3.24 -0.99
N GLU A 231 21.69 4.17 -1.46
CA GLU A 231 23.05 3.87 -1.93
C GLU A 231 23.97 3.50 -0.76
N GLY A 232 24.69 2.38 -0.89
CA GLY A 232 25.72 1.98 0.07
C GLY A 232 27.02 2.75 -0.19
N LYS A 233 27.44 3.60 0.76
CA LYS A 233 28.66 4.40 0.67
C LYS A 233 29.75 3.79 1.55
N SER A 234 30.88 3.42 0.97
CA SER A 234 31.98 2.71 1.66
C SER A 234 32.53 3.43 2.90
N ASN A 235 32.59 4.77 2.85
CA ASN A 235 33.20 5.61 3.87
C ASN A 235 32.19 6.50 4.64
N ALA A 236 30.89 6.25 4.54
CA ALA A 236 29.86 7.06 5.20
C ALA A 236 28.84 6.21 5.95
N LEU A 237 28.50 6.61 7.17
CA LEU A 237 27.45 5.96 7.94
C LEU A 237 26.08 6.30 7.34
N HIS A 238 25.29 5.28 6.99
CA HIS A 238 23.95 5.47 6.47
C HIS A 238 23.07 6.28 7.44
N SER A 239 22.32 7.25 6.90
CA SER A 239 21.39 8.08 7.64
C SER A 239 20.16 8.38 6.80
N ILE A 240 19.01 7.83 7.20
CA ILE A 240 17.70 7.99 6.53
C ILE A 240 17.32 9.49 6.37
N GLU A 241 17.79 10.35 7.25
CA GLU A 241 17.54 11.80 7.24
C GLU A 241 18.37 12.57 6.22
N ARG A 242 19.52 12.02 5.79
CA ARG A 242 20.50 12.70 4.92
C ARG A 242 20.68 12.02 3.56
N ASP A 243 20.57 10.70 3.52
CA ASP A 243 20.66 9.92 2.29
C ASP A 243 19.34 9.99 1.52
N GLN A 244 19.43 10.13 0.20
CA GLN A 244 18.26 10.06 -0.68
C GLN A 244 18.02 8.60 -1.14
N PRO A 245 16.77 8.12 -1.19
CA PRO A 245 16.44 6.86 -1.82
C PRO A 245 16.84 6.85 -3.30
N VAL A 246 17.52 5.79 -3.74
CA VAL A 246 17.88 5.57 -5.16
C VAL A 246 16.91 4.62 -5.86
N ALA A 247 16.22 3.77 -5.09
CA ALA A 247 15.18 2.88 -5.60
C ALA A 247 14.10 2.59 -4.53
N ILE A 248 13.02 1.95 -4.95
CA ILE A 248 11.95 1.44 -4.11
C ILE A 248 11.79 -0.05 -4.45
N VAL A 249 11.89 -0.93 -3.46
CA VAL A 249 11.56 -2.36 -3.58
C VAL A 249 10.14 -2.59 -3.06
N ALA A 250 9.37 -3.44 -3.74
CA ALA A 250 7.98 -3.70 -3.39
C ALA A 250 7.52 -5.12 -3.75
N LEU A 251 6.40 -5.52 -3.17
CA LEU A 251 5.69 -6.78 -3.45
C LEU A 251 4.18 -6.59 -3.34
N ASP A 252 3.43 -7.36 -4.11
CA ASP A 252 1.96 -7.33 -4.12
C ASP A 252 1.37 -8.57 -3.44
N LEU A 253 0.30 -8.35 -2.67
CA LEU A 253 -0.49 -9.32 -1.92
C LEU A 253 -1.96 -9.26 -2.38
N PRO A 254 -2.72 -10.36 -2.33
CA PRO A 254 -4.17 -10.33 -2.54
C PRO A 254 -4.89 -9.47 -1.50
N TYR A 255 -5.94 -8.76 -1.91
CA TYR A 255 -6.78 -7.88 -1.08
C TYR A 255 -7.11 -8.42 0.33
N ALA A 256 -7.50 -9.69 0.45
CA ALA A 256 -7.92 -10.30 1.72
C ALA A 256 -6.77 -10.93 2.54
N TYR A 257 -5.51 -10.84 2.07
CA TYR A 257 -4.39 -11.60 2.66
C TYR A 257 -4.11 -11.23 4.12
N PHE A 258 -4.03 -9.94 4.45
CA PHE A 258 -3.75 -9.51 5.83
C PHE A 258 -4.85 -9.95 6.81
N TYR A 259 -6.12 -9.94 6.40
CA TYR A 259 -7.19 -10.41 7.28
C TYR A 259 -7.16 -11.94 7.47
N LYS A 260 -6.84 -12.71 6.42
CA LYS A 260 -6.54 -14.14 6.58
C LYS A 260 -5.39 -14.38 7.56
N MET A 261 -4.30 -13.62 7.44
CA MET A 261 -3.16 -13.73 8.36
C MET A 261 -3.57 -13.51 9.82
N ILE A 262 -4.41 -12.51 10.12
CA ILE A 262 -4.97 -12.27 11.47
C ILE A 262 -5.74 -13.48 11.97
N LEU A 263 -6.63 -14.04 11.14
CA LEU A 263 -7.42 -15.21 11.53
C LEU A 263 -6.55 -16.44 11.79
N ASP A 264 -5.53 -16.67 10.95
CA ASP A 264 -4.60 -17.80 11.09
C ASP A 264 -3.70 -17.68 12.34
N SER A 265 -3.31 -16.46 12.73
CA SER A 265 -2.33 -16.22 13.81
C SER A 265 -2.93 -15.86 15.17
N THR A 266 -4.16 -15.33 15.21
CA THR A 266 -4.69 -14.63 16.39
C THR A 266 -6.09 -15.13 16.76
N PRO A 267 -6.21 -16.24 17.51
CA PRO A 267 -7.50 -16.86 17.86
C PRO A 267 -8.49 -15.93 18.59
N LEU A 268 -7.99 -14.95 19.35
CA LEU A 268 -8.82 -13.91 19.99
C LEU A 268 -9.74 -13.20 18.99
N CYS A 269 -9.25 -12.98 17.76
CA CYS A 269 -9.97 -12.30 16.68
C CYS A 269 -11.11 -13.13 16.07
N GLN A 270 -11.29 -14.38 16.51
CA GLN A 270 -12.41 -15.24 16.14
C GLN A 270 -13.49 -15.32 17.25
N MET A 271 -13.27 -14.68 18.41
CA MET A 271 -14.22 -14.67 19.52
C MET A 271 -15.42 -13.76 19.21
N HIS A 272 -16.59 -14.13 19.72
CA HIS A 272 -17.80 -13.31 19.63
C HIS A 272 -17.55 -11.89 20.19
N ASN A 273 -18.14 -10.88 19.56
CA ASN A 273 -17.93 -9.44 19.81
C ASN A 273 -16.53 -8.88 19.54
N ILE A 274 -15.51 -9.70 19.27
CA ILE A 274 -14.17 -9.22 18.93
C ILE A 274 -14.04 -9.02 17.42
N LYS A 275 -13.64 -7.82 17.01
CA LYS A 275 -13.20 -7.51 15.63
C LYS A 275 -11.74 -7.06 15.68
N CYS A 276 -10.90 -7.69 14.87
CA CYS A 276 -9.53 -7.26 14.68
C CYS A 276 -9.38 -6.67 13.27
N LEU A 277 -8.71 -5.52 13.18
CA LEU A 277 -8.50 -4.83 11.91
C LEU A 277 -7.10 -4.24 11.84
N LEU A 278 -6.64 -3.99 10.62
CA LEU A 278 -5.44 -3.22 10.32
C LEU A 278 -5.84 -2.07 9.41
N PHE A 279 -5.27 -0.90 9.64
CA PHE A 279 -5.39 0.27 8.77
C PHE A 279 -4.05 0.94 8.56
N GLU A 280 -3.89 1.63 7.43
CA GLU A 280 -2.69 2.42 7.15
C GLU A 280 -2.84 3.87 7.64
N ASN A 281 -1.80 4.68 7.47
CA ASN A 281 -1.68 5.98 8.14
C ASN A 281 -2.63 7.07 7.63
N GLU A 282 -3.38 6.87 6.54
CA GLU A 282 -4.46 7.76 6.12
C GLU A 282 -5.84 7.28 6.58
N GLY A 283 -5.91 6.17 7.35
CA GLY A 283 -7.13 5.62 7.94
C GLY A 283 -7.85 4.58 7.08
N TYR A 284 -7.28 4.15 5.95
CA TYR A 284 -7.88 3.12 5.11
C TYR A 284 -7.59 1.72 5.63
N LEU A 285 -8.61 0.85 5.59
CA LEU A 285 -8.51 -0.53 6.04
C LEU A 285 -7.70 -1.37 5.06
N ILE A 286 -6.69 -2.07 5.59
CA ILE A 286 -5.90 -3.10 4.88
C ILE A 286 -6.25 -4.52 5.35
N ALA A 287 -6.94 -4.65 6.48
CA ALA A 287 -7.53 -5.90 6.95
C ALA A 287 -8.81 -5.62 7.75
N HIS A 288 -9.94 -6.24 7.40
CA HIS A 288 -11.22 -6.06 8.08
C HIS A 288 -12.17 -7.24 7.77
N PRO A 289 -13.10 -7.64 8.66
CA PRO A 289 -14.06 -8.72 8.42
C PRO A 289 -14.83 -8.61 7.09
N SER A 290 -15.23 -7.40 6.69
CA SER A 290 -15.92 -7.13 5.40
C SER A 290 -15.16 -7.59 4.16
N MET A 291 -13.85 -7.81 4.26
CA MET A 291 -13.02 -8.24 3.13
C MET A 291 -13.28 -9.70 2.72
N LEU A 292 -13.86 -10.51 3.61
CA LEU A 292 -14.30 -11.88 3.32
C LEU A 292 -15.81 -11.98 3.04
N GLU A 293 -16.58 -10.92 3.26
CA GLU A 293 -18.02 -10.94 3.00
C GLU A 293 -18.30 -11.09 1.49
N PRO A 294 -19.19 -12.02 1.08
CA PRO A 294 -19.57 -12.16 -0.31
C PRO A 294 -20.28 -10.87 -0.78
N LYS A 295 -19.76 -10.25 -1.84
CA LYS A 295 -20.34 -9.05 -2.43
C LYS A 295 -21.70 -9.37 -3.04
N SER A 296 -22.77 -9.07 -2.33
CA SER A 296 -24.13 -9.16 -2.87
C SER A 296 -24.34 -8.10 -3.96
N SER A 297 -25.05 -8.47 -5.02
CA SER A 297 -25.30 -7.62 -6.21
C SER A 297 -26.05 -6.31 -5.92
N LEU A 298 -26.50 -6.11 -4.66
CA LEU A 298 -27.31 -5.00 -4.19
C LEU A 298 -26.50 -3.90 -3.47
N ARG A 299 -25.21 -4.12 -3.17
CA ARG A 299 -24.35 -3.12 -2.48
C ARG A 299 -23.40 -2.43 -3.45
N ASN A 300 -23.17 -1.12 -3.23
CA ASN A 300 -22.41 -0.26 -4.15
C ASN A 300 -21.00 -0.79 -4.43
N GLN A 301 -20.80 -1.32 -5.64
CA GLN A 301 -19.53 -1.94 -6.08
C GLN A 301 -18.36 -0.93 -6.22
N ARG A 302 -18.61 0.36 -6.02
CA ARG A 302 -17.72 1.48 -6.37
C ARG A 302 -16.64 1.82 -5.33
N ARG A 303 -16.62 1.17 -4.16
CA ARG A 303 -15.64 1.47 -3.09
C ARG A 303 -14.90 0.20 -2.62
N PRO A 304 -13.70 -0.05 -3.15
CA PRO A 304 -12.79 -1.10 -2.69
C PRO A 304 -11.83 -0.60 -1.60
N HIS A 305 -11.90 0.69 -1.24
CA HIS A 305 -11.03 1.34 -0.28
C HIS A 305 -11.94 1.83 0.84
N GLU A 306 -12.09 0.97 1.84
CA GLU A 306 -13.00 1.20 2.96
C GLU A 306 -12.23 1.95 4.05
N HIS A 307 -12.60 3.20 4.32
CA HIS A 307 -11.97 4.00 5.37
C HIS A 307 -12.58 3.67 6.74
N LEU A 308 -11.80 3.81 7.81
CA LEU A 308 -12.22 3.49 9.19
C LEU A 308 -13.54 4.18 9.56
N THR A 309 -13.69 5.47 9.23
CA THR A 309 -14.91 6.27 9.48
C THR A 309 -16.17 5.74 8.77
N HIS A 310 -16.02 4.92 7.72
CA HIS A 310 -17.14 4.30 7.00
C HIS A 310 -17.60 2.97 7.61
N LYS A 311 -16.69 2.22 8.26
CA LYS A 311 -16.97 0.86 8.77
C LYS A 311 -17.11 0.77 10.27
N GLU A 312 -16.25 1.49 11.00
CA GLU A 312 -16.17 1.42 12.45
C GLU A 312 -16.41 2.81 13.00
N SER A 313 -17.63 3.33 12.78
CA SER A 313 -17.98 4.72 13.07
C SER A 313 -17.98 5.06 14.57
N TYR A 314 -18.17 4.10 15.47
CA TYR A 314 -17.94 4.32 16.91
C TYR A 314 -16.48 4.58 17.22
N LEU A 315 -15.59 3.71 16.73
CA LEU A 315 -14.15 3.88 16.87
C LEU A 315 -13.72 5.22 16.28
N ALA A 316 -14.18 5.51 15.06
CA ALA A 316 -13.85 6.74 14.34
C ALA A 316 -14.29 8.03 15.05
N ASN A 317 -15.44 8.03 15.76
CA ASN A 317 -15.87 9.17 16.55
C ASN A 317 -15.02 9.36 17.82
N ASP A 318 -14.63 8.29 18.52
CA ASP A 318 -13.81 8.43 19.72
C ASP A 318 -12.35 8.85 19.39
N ILE A 319 -11.72 8.23 18.38
CA ILE A 319 -10.30 8.49 18.08
C ILE A 319 -9.98 9.93 17.71
N LEU A 320 -10.96 10.71 17.23
CA LEU A 320 -10.76 12.12 16.89
C LEU A 320 -10.54 13.01 18.13
N ASN A 321 -10.88 12.51 19.33
CA ASN A 321 -10.60 13.15 20.60
C ASN A 321 -9.15 12.94 21.08
N HIS A 322 -8.43 11.96 20.52
CA HIS A 322 -6.99 11.77 20.80
C HIS A 322 -6.15 12.85 20.10
N LYS A 323 -5.82 13.92 20.84
CA LYS A 323 -5.06 15.10 20.37
C LYS A 323 -3.80 14.79 19.54
N ASN A 324 -3.11 13.69 19.84
CA ASN A 324 -1.82 13.33 19.23
C ASN A 324 -1.89 12.09 18.32
N LEU A 325 -3.07 11.49 18.11
CA LEU A 325 -3.23 10.27 17.30
C LEU A 325 -3.49 10.58 15.83
N VAL A 326 -4.48 11.41 15.53
CA VAL A 326 -4.99 11.62 14.17
C VAL A 326 -5.33 13.09 13.94
N ARG A 327 -4.97 13.59 12.76
CA ARG A 327 -5.30 14.94 12.30
C ARG A 327 -6.14 14.87 11.05
N LYS A 328 -7.22 15.65 10.99
CA LYS A 328 -7.97 15.89 9.76
C LYS A 328 -7.29 17.01 8.98
N LEU A 329 -7.00 16.77 7.71
CA LEU A 329 -6.31 17.69 6.82
C LEU A 329 -7.15 17.93 5.55
N ALA A 330 -6.85 19.02 4.85
CA ALA A 330 -7.42 19.33 3.55
C ALA A 330 -6.31 19.74 2.56
N CYS A 331 -6.39 19.27 1.32
CA CYS A 331 -5.44 19.59 0.25
C CYS A 331 -6.17 20.13 -0.98
N ALA A 332 -5.65 21.21 -1.58
CA ALA A 332 -6.20 21.81 -2.79
C ALA A 332 -5.66 21.12 -4.06
N ASN A 333 -6.55 20.48 -4.81
CA ASN A 333 -6.27 19.93 -6.12
C ASN A 333 -6.69 20.94 -7.21
N TYR A 334 -5.74 21.75 -7.66
CA TYR A 334 -5.97 22.79 -8.67
C TYR A 334 -6.32 22.25 -10.07
N GLN A 335 -5.91 21.02 -10.42
CA GLN A 335 -6.23 20.41 -11.71
C GLN A 335 -7.73 20.12 -11.82
N ASN A 336 -8.32 19.60 -10.75
CA ASN A 336 -9.75 19.26 -10.68
C ASN A 336 -10.60 20.38 -10.05
N ARG A 337 -9.96 21.44 -9.53
CA ARG A 337 -10.58 22.49 -8.70
C ARG A 337 -11.35 21.92 -7.50
N THR A 338 -10.79 20.94 -6.80
CA THR A 338 -11.38 20.34 -5.59
C THR A 338 -10.51 20.51 -4.35
N LEU A 339 -11.14 20.67 -3.19
CA LEU A 339 -10.52 20.59 -1.87
C LEU A 339 -10.78 19.19 -1.31
N GLN A 340 -9.74 18.37 -1.21
CA GLN A 340 -9.82 16.98 -0.76
C GLN A 340 -9.54 16.91 0.76
N ARG A 341 -10.50 16.41 1.55
CA ARG A 341 -10.39 16.15 2.99
C ARG A 341 -9.95 14.71 3.25
N PHE A 342 -9.00 14.54 4.15
CA PHE A 342 -8.41 13.25 4.50
C PHE A 342 -7.88 13.26 5.93
N TYR A 343 -7.45 12.10 6.42
CA TYR A 343 -6.89 11.94 7.75
C TYR A 343 -5.41 11.58 7.67
N VAL A 344 -4.64 11.93 8.68
CA VAL A 344 -3.25 11.46 8.87
C VAL A 344 -3.07 11.06 10.32
N PHE A 345 -2.72 9.79 10.51
CA PHE A 345 -2.39 9.19 11.80
C PHE A 345 -0.89 9.30 12.10
N ASN A 346 -0.57 9.47 13.38
CA ASN A 346 0.78 9.68 13.88
C ASN A 346 1.61 8.38 13.87
N THR A 347 2.43 8.20 12.83
CA THR A 347 3.32 7.04 12.67
C THR A 347 4.58 7.06 13.57
N SER A 348 4.52 7.80 14.68
CA SER A 348 5.49 7.79 15.79
C SER A 348 4.84 7.43 17.14
N LEU A 349 3.60 6.92 17.14
CA LEU A 349 2.93 6.40 18.33
C LEU A 349 3.72 5.25 18.97
N ASN A 350 4.02 5.35 20.27
CA ASN A 350 4.80 4.36 21.01
C ASN A 350 3.99 3.53 22.02
N GLU A 351 2.76 3.93 22.31
CA GLU A 351 1.90 3.36 23.35
C GLU A 351 0.64 2.72 22.76
N ILE A 352 -0.03 1.87 23.54
CA ILE A 352 -1.34 1.31 23.18
C ILE A 352 -2.40 2.34 23.60
N LEU A 353 -3.17 2.82 22.64
CA LEU A 353 -4.27 3.76 22.90
C LEU A 353 -5.57 3.00 23.09
N THR A 354 -6.34 3.41 24.09
CA THR A 354 -7.71 2.97 24.33
C THR A 354 -8.69 4.13 24.18
N ASN A 355 -9.97 3.83 24.32
CA ASN A 355 -11.08 4.76 24.50
C ASN A 355 -10.75 6.03 25.31
N VAL A 356 -11.21 7.20 24.84
CA VAL A 356 -11.12 8.49 25.55
C VAL A 356 -12.41 8.82 26.29
N VAL A 357 -13.55 8.67 25.60
CA VAL A 357 -14.87 8.98 26.14
C VAL A 357 -15.31 7.87 27.12
N HIS A 358 -16.35 8.12 27.92
CA HIS A 358 -16.87 7.14 28.87
C HIS A 358 -18.31 6.73 28.52
N GLY A 359 -18.64 5.45 28.75
CA GLY A 359 -19.97 4.88 28.46
C GLY A 359 -20.13 4.28 27.06
N GLU A 360 -19.04 3.92 26.39
CA GLU A 360 -19.08 3.51 24.98
C GLU A 360 -19.54 2.06 24.77
N ARG A 361 -20.15 1.82 23.61
CA ARG A 361 -20.64 0.50 23.15
C ARG A 361 -19.55 -0.37 22.53
N THR A 362 -18.41 0.23 22.22
CA THR A 362 -17.27 -0.41 21.56
C THR A 362 -16.00 -0.02 22.29
N LYS A 363 -15.40 -0.97 23.01
CA LYS A 363 -14.07 -0.79 23.59
C LYS A 363 -13.00 -1.12 22.56
N TYR A 364 -11.88 -0.43 22.57
CA TYR A 364 -10.79 -0.72 21.64
C TYR A 364 -9.40 -0.58 22.27
N ALA A 365 -8.44 -1.24 21.62
CA ALA A 365 -7.01 -0.99 21.77
C ALA A 365 -6.40 -0.79 20.37
N ILE A 366 -5.68 0.32 20.16
CA ILE A 366 -4.91 0.63 18.94
C ILE A 366 -3.42 0.65 19.26
N ALA A 367 -2.60 0.04 18.40
CA ALA A 367 -1.14 0.13 18.46
C ALA A 367 -0.52 0.29 17.06
N LEU A 368 0.55 1.08 16.96
CA LEU A 368 1.36 1.20 15.75
C LEU A 368 2.32 0.01 15.61
N LEU A 369 2.39 -0.59 14.41
CA LEU A 369 3.44 -1.53 14.06
C LEU A 369 4.73 -0.74 13.79
N LYS A 370 5.64 -0.72 14.78
CA LYS A 370 6.88 0.07 14.75
C LYS A 370 7.69 -0.19 13.47
N GLY A 371 8.24 0.88 12.89
CA GLY A 371 8.95 0.84 11.61
C GLY A 371 8.05 0.79 10.37
N SER A 372 6.72 0.87 10.53
CA SER A 372 5.77 0.87 9.42
C SER A 372 4.77 2.03 9.48
N ASN A 373 3.83 2.06 8.54
CA ASN A 373 2.66 2.92 8.56
C ASN A 373 1.35 2.22 8.98
N ILE A 374 1.43 0.97 9.47
CA ILE A 374 0.26 0.16 9.83
C ILE A 374 -0.10 0.33 11.30
N PHE A 375 -1.37 0.53 11.59
CA PHE A 375 -1.97 0.43 12.91
C PHE A 375 -2.78 -0.86 13.02
N ALA A 376 -2.60 -1.59 14.12
CA ALA A 376 -3.49 -2.68 14.50
C ALA A 376 -4.52 -2.17 15.51
N ALA A 377 -5.77 -2.60 15.35
CA ALA A 377 -6.82 -2.38 16.33
C ALA A 377 -7.53 -3.68 16.69
N VAL A 378 -7.83 -3.83 17.98
CA VAL A 378 -8.74 -4.86 18.51
C VAL A 378 -9.93 -4.12 19.12
N LEU A 379 -11.13 -4.43 18.62
CA LEU A 379 -12.39 -3.84 19.05
C LEU A 379 -13.21 -4.93 19.74
N ASN A 380 -13.83 -4.59 20.87
CA ASN A 380 -14.85 -5.39 21.54
C ASN A 380 -16.16 -4.60 21.49
N SER A 381 -17.06 -4.99 20.56
CA SER A 381 -18.32 -4.28 20.32
C SER A 381 -19.51 -5.12 20.74
N THR A 382 -20.37 -4.58 21.61
CA THR A 382 -21.59 -5.28 22.07
C THR A 382 -22.81 -5.03 21.20
N CYS A 383 -22.69 -4.20 20.15
CA CYS A 383 -23.74 -3.90 19.16
C CYS A 383 -23.12 -3.45 17.82
N ASP A 384 -23.83 -3.68 16.71
CA ASP A 384 -23.43 -3.25 15.35
C ASP A 384 -24.15 -1.97 14.85
N GLY A 385 -25.07 -1.41 15.63
CA GLY A 385 -25.78 -0.18 15.28
C GLY A 385 -24.88 1.05 15.41
N GLY A 386 -24.07 1.33 14.38
CA GLY A 386 -23.00 2.34 14.37
C GLY A 386 -23.41 3.77 14.75
N ALA A 387 -22.45 4.54 15.27
CA ALA A 387 -22.57 6.00 15.40
C ALA A 387 -22.68 6.67 14.02
N PHE A 388 -23.23 7.90 13.97
CA PHE A 388 -23.32 8.65 12.73
C PHE A 388 -21.98 9.30 12.37
N CYS A 389 -21.39 8.88 11.25
CA CYS A 389 -20.33 9.60 10.55
C CYS A 389 -20.89 10.03 9.18
N PRO A 390 -20.99 11.34 8.88
CA PRO A 390 -21.35 11.87 7.56
C PRO A 390 -20.47 11.28 6.44
N CYS A 391 -21.05 10.43 5.63
CA CYS A 391 -20.38 9.75 4.53
C CYS A 391 -21.33 9.69 3.32
N SER A 392 -20.99 10.36 2.21
CA SER A 392 -21.63 10.04 0.93
C SER A 392 -21.45 8.55 0.66
N THR A 393 -22.48 7.87 0.16
CA THR A 393 -22.43 6.44 -0.24
C THR A 393 -22.31 6.26 -1.76
N ILE A 394 -22.49 7.33 -2.52
CA ILE A 394 -22.62 7.32 -3.99
C ILE A 394 -21.31 7.75 -4.66
N ASP A 395 -20.69 8.82 -4.15
CA ASP A 395 -19.58 9.54 -4.77
C ASP A 395 -18.58 10.06 -3.72
N ARG A 396 -17.58 10.85 -4.14
CA ARG A 396 -16.59 11.42 -3.20
C ARG A 396 -17.03 12.73 -2.56
N GLN A 397 -18.25 13.23 -2.78
CA GLN A 397 -18.62 14.57 -2.30
C GLN A 397 -18.77 14.62 -0.77
N CYS A 398 -18.27 15.67 -0.14
CA CYS A 398 -18.51 15.91 1.28
C CYS A 398 -19.97 16.34 1.51
N LEU A 399 -20.61 15.81 2.54
CA LEU A 399 -21.99 16.22 2.90
C LEU A 399 -22.07 17.64 3.50
N ASN A 400 -20.94 18.19 3.98
CA ASN A 400 -20.84 19.58 4.43
C ASN A 400 -19.50 20.21 4.05
N CYS A 401 -19.50 21.03 3.00
CA CYS A 401 -18.31 21.77 2.56
C CYS A 401 -18.03 23.08 3.31
N LYS A 402 -18.94 23.56 4.17
CA LYS A 402 -18.83 24.89 4.80
C LYS A 402 -18.00 24.92 6.09
N ARG A 403 -17.90 23.78 6.80
CA ARG A 403 -17.12 23.61 8.03
C ARG A 403 -16.31 22.33 7.96
N MET A 404 -15.15 22.32 8.60
CA MET A 404 -14.32 21.14 8.84
C MET A 404 -13.82 21.22 10.28
N ASP A 405 -14.47 20.54 11.21
CA ASP A 405 -13.99 20.42 12.60
C ASP A 405 -13.03 19.22 12.72
N GLN A 406 -12.11 19.26 13.69
CA GLN A 406 -11.22 18.14 14.00
C GLN A 406 -11.96 17.02 14.74
N ALA A 407 -12.92 17.36 15.63
CA ALA A 407 -13.64 16.37 16.44
C ALA A 407 -14.83 15.73 15.70
N ASP A 408 -15.44 16.44 14.74
CA ASP A 408 -16.56 15.91 13.96
C ASP A 408 -16.08 14.77 13.04
N CYS A 409 -16.61 13.56 13.19
CA CYS A 409 -16.36 12.48 12.23
C CYS A 409 -16.87 12.85 10.83
N GLU A 410 -16.18 12.46 9.77
CA GLU A 410 -16.69 12.44 8.39
C GLU A 410 -15.92 11.40 7.55
N CYS A 411 -16.41 10.99 6.38
CA CYS A 411 -15.59 10.23 5.44
C CYS A 411 -14.60 11.13 4.68
N PRO A 412 -13.41 10.62 4.29
CA PRO A 412 -12.58 11.27 3.28
C PRO A 412 -13.40 11.61 2.03
N CYS A 413 -13.33 12.86 1.60
CA CYS A 413 -14.27 13.43 0.66
C CYS A 413 -13.69 14.66 -0.05
N GLU A 414 -14.40 15.15 -1.06
CA GLU A 414 -13.98 16.27 -1.90
C GLU A 414 -15.08 17.34 -1.93
N CYS A 415 -14.66 18.60 -1.88
CA CYS A 415 -15.50 19.77 -2.05
C CYS A 415 -15.07 20.53 -3.32
N PRO A 416 -15.99 21.22 -4.03
CA PRO A 416 -15.57 22.19 -5.04
C PRO A 416 -14.76 23.31 -4.39
N MET A 417 -13.68 23.73 -5.03
CA MET A 417 -12.99 24.98 -4.64
C MET A 417 -13.88 26.17 -5.02
N PRO A 418 -14.09 27.14 -4.14
CA PRO A 418 -14.77 28.38 -4.47
C PRO A 418 -14.08 29.08 -5.64
N LEU A 419 -14.89 29.67 -6.51
CA LEU A 419 -14.41 30.62 -7.49
C LEU A 419 -13.78 31.81 -6.73
N MET A 420 -12.60 32.26 -7.15
CA MET A 420 -12.16 33.61 -6.80
C MET A 420 -13.22 34.56 -7.37
N GLN A 421 -14.00 35.20 -6.49
CA GLN A 421 -14.83 36.32 -6.89
C GLN A 421 -13.89 37.42 -7.38
N SER A 422 -14.15 37.92 -8.59
CA SER A 422 -13.46 39.08 -9.14
C SER A 422 -13.72 40.30 -8.26
N LEU A 423 -12.66 41.08 -8.03
CA LEU A 423 -12.64 42.27 -7.15
C LEU A 423 -13.37 43.47 -7.79
N GLU A 424 -14.64 43.31 -8.20
CA GLU A 424 -15.40 44.37 -8.89
C GLU A 424 -16.78 44.70 -8.28
N GLU A 425 -17.27 43.94 -7.29
CA GLU A 425 -18.52 44.26 -6.57
C GLU A 425 -18.39 44.02 -5.06
N ASP A 426 -17.80 44.97 -4.31
CA ASP A 426 -18.09 45.23 -2.87
C ASP A 426 -17.37 46.48 -2.29
N GLU A 427 -17.49 47.66 -2.92
CA GLU A 427 -17.03 48.95 -2.32
C GLU A 427 -17.90 49.42 -1.12
N ALA A 428 -18.75 48.54 -0.56
CA ALA A 428 -19.72 48.88 0.48
C ALA A 428 -19.67 47.98 1.73
N ASN A 429 -18.53 47.36 2.05
CA ASN A 429 -18.25 46.86 3.42
C ASN A 429 -16.74 46.65 3.71
N SER A 430 -16.02 47.76 3.92
CA SER A 430 -14.69 47.74 4.53
C SER A 430 -14.79 47.27 5.99
N ASN A 431 -14.70 45.94 6.20
CA ASN A 431 -14.30 45.21 7.42
C ASN A 431 -14.57 43.69 7.38
N LYS A 432 -14.71 43.08 6.19
CA LYS A 432 -14.66 41.61 6.03
C LYS A 432 -13.36 41.22 5.35
N GLU A 433 -12.35 40.85 6.15
CA GLU A 433 -11.10 40.31 5.64
C GLU A 433 -11.37 39.04 4.81
N HIS A 434 -10.78 38.99 3.62
CA HIS A 434 -11.03 37.96 2.59
C HIS A 434 -10.27 36.65 2.90
N LEU A 435 -10.42 36.12 4.13
CA LEU A 435 -9.52 35.14 4.78
C LEU A 435 -10.02 33.69 4.82
N SER A 436 -10.96 33.29 3.95
CA SER A 436 -11.58 31.94 4.02
C SER A 436 -10.62 30.76 3.78
N TYR A 437 -9.46 30.98 3.14
CA TYR A 437 -8.47 29.93 2.86
C TYR A 437 -7.14 30.05 3.59
N LEU A 438 -6.70 31.26 3.94
CA LEU A 438 -5.45 31.44 4.69
C LEU A 438 -5.51 30.73 6.06
N ASN A 439 -6.68 30.68 6.71
CA ASN A 439 -6.84 29.95 7.97
C ASN A 439 -6.83 28.40 7.83
N ILE A 440 -6.92 27.87 6.60
CA ILE A 440 -6.83 26.42 6.32
C ILE A 440 -5.40 26.03 5.87
N THR A 441 -4.62 26.97 5.31
CA THR A 441 -3.25 26.74 4.84
C THR A 441 -2.14 27.35 5.69
N GLN A 442 -2.41 28.27 6.62
CA GLN A 442 -1.40 28.87 7.50
C GLN A 442 -1.34 28.28 8.92
N GLN A 443 -2.21 27.34 9.27
CA GLN A 443 -2.22 26.78 10.64
C GLN A 443 -1.36 25.52 10.83
N PHE A 444 -0.79 24.92 9.77
CA PHE A 444 -0.03 23.67 9.85
C PHE A 444 1.04 23.48 8.78
#